data_AF-A0A1M5PVJ9-F1
#
_entry.id   AF-A0A1M5PVJ9-F1
#
_cell.length_a   1.000
_cell.length_b   1.000
_cell.length_c   1.000
_cell.angle_alpha   90.00
_cell.angle_beta   90.00
_cell.angle_gamma   90.00
#
_symmetry.space_group_name_H-M   'P 1'
#
loop_
_entity.id
_entity.type
_entity.pdbx_description
1 polymer ?
#
loop_
_entity_poly.entity_id
_entity_poly.type
_entity_poly.pdbx_seq_one_letter_code
_entity_poly.pdbx_strand_id
1 'polypeptide(L)'
;MLGLSYNEIGILLGLFALGFLFLIQKRIPNNIKYIWKGAVLCFVLYVIILVFVEIRWYYISEHARSFDLNNNGFVDLHEYNEEALAAMNKMTQDTAKNFACVTVGMLSAAISFSYVLVEFVLIRFKTKK
;
A
#
# COMPACT_ATOMS: atom_id res chain seq x y z
N MET A 1 -4.22 22.94 -7.04
CA MET A 1 -2.99 22.15 -7.25
C MET A 1 -3.26 20.73 -6.80
N LEU A 2 -3.37 19.78 -7.72
CA LEU A 2 -3.48 18.35 -7.41
C LEU A 2 -2.12 17.87 -6.91
N GLY A 3 -1.86 17.97 -5.61
CA GLY A 3 -0.71 17.33 -4.98
C GLY A 3 -0.95 15.82 -4.91
N LEU A 4 0.04 15.03 -5.33
CA LEU A 4 0.01 13.56 -5.16
C LEU A 4 -0.20 13.21 -3.68
N SER A 5 -1.11 12.29 -3.41
CA SER A 5 -1.31 11.73 -2.07
C SER A 5 -0.07 10.97 -1.61
N TYR A 6 0.15 10.92 -0.29
CA TYR A 6 1.26 10.15 0.30
C TYR A 6 1.27 8.68 -0.14
N ASN A 7 0.10 8.09 -0.37
CA ASN A 7 -0.04 6.72 -0.86
C ASN A 7 0.39 6.60 -2.33
N GLU A 8 0.03 7.57 -3.18
CA GLU A 8 0.44 7.61 -4.59
C GLU A 8 1.96 7.74 -4.72
N ILE A 9 2.58 8.59 -3.89
CA ILE A 9 4.05 8.69 -3.80
C ILE A 9 4.66 7.34 -3.37
N GLY A 10 4.06 6.68 -2.37
CA GLY A 10 4.45 5.35 -1.92
C GLY A 10 4.37 4.30 -3.04
N ILE A 11 3.27 4.28 -3.79
CA ILE A 11 3.07 3.36 -4.93
C ILE A 11 4.15 3.58 -6.00
N LEU A 12 4.41 4.84 -6.37
CA LEU A 12 5.44 5.18 -7.36
C LEU A 12 6.84 4.74 -6.89
N LEU A 13 7.17 4.97 -5.62
CA LEU A 13 8.43 4.54 -5.04
C LEU A 13 8.56 3.00 -5.02
N GLY A 14 7.48 2.30 -4.67
CA GLY A 14 7.43 0.84 -4.68
C GLY A 14 7.60 0.25 -6.09
N LEU A 15 6.94 0.83 -7.09
CA LEU A 15 7.08 0.43 -8.49
C LEU A 15 8.49 0.70 -9.03
N PHE A 16 9.06 1.85 -8.69
CA PHE A 16 10.44 2.19 -9.07
C PHE A 16 11.44 1.21 -8.46
N ALA A 17 11.29 0.89 -7.17
CA ALA A 17 12.11 -0.09 -6.48
C ALA A 17 11.98 -1.49 -7.11
N LEU A 18 10.77 -1.93 -7.47
CA LEU A 18 10.57 -3.19 -8.19
C LEU A 18 11.27 -3.19 -9.55
N GLY A 19 11.11 -2.12 -10.34
CA GLY A 19 11.80 -1.97 -11.61
C GLY A 19 13.31 -2.11 -11.46
N PHE A 20 13.88 -1.42 -10.48
CA PHE A 20 15.31 -1.52 -10.17
C PHE A 20 15.71 -2.95 -9.77
N LEU A 21 14.94 -3.62 -8.91
CA LEU A 21 15.20 -5.01 -8.48
C LEU A 21 15.16 -6.00 -9.66
N PHE A 22 14.27 -5.80 -10.63
CA PHE A 22 14.22 -6.63 -11.84
C PHE A 22 15.42 -6.36 -12.77
N LEU A 23 15.89 -5.11 -12.88
CA LEU A 23 17.07 -4.79 -13.69
C LEU A 23 18.33 -5.46 -13.16
N ILE A 24 18.51 -5.50 -11.84
CA ILE A 24 19.70 -6.12 -11.23
C ILE A 24 19.61 -7.65 -11.15
N GLN A 25 18.44 -8.27 -11.41
CA GLN A 25 18.18 -9.70 -11.22
C GLN A 25 19.28 -10.61 -11.79
N LYS A 26 19.78 -10.30 -12.99
CA LYS A 26 20.81 -11.10 -13.68
C LYS A 26 22.20 -11.01 -13.03
N ARG A 27 22.45 -9.99 -12.22
CA ARG A 27 23.74 -9.76 -11.54
C ARG A 27 23.79 -10.36 -10.14
N ILE A 28 22.71 -11.01 -9.68
CA ILE A 28 22.59 -11.48 -8.30
C ILE A 28 23.17 -12.89 -8.17
N PRO A 29 24.20 -13.07 -7.34
CA PRO A 29 24.79 -14.38 -7.12
C PRO A 29 23.85 -15.30 -6.35
N ASN A 30 23.96 -16.61 -6.59
CA ASN A 30 23.04 -17.62 -6.03
C ASN A 30 23.03 -17.64 -4.49
N ASN A 31 24.12 -17.24 -3.84
CA ASN A 31 24.27 -17.18 -2.39
C ASN A 31 23.39 -16.11 -1.71
N ILE A 32 22.95 -15.06 -2.42
CA ILE A 32 22.08 -14.00 -1.86
C ILE A 32 20.72 -13.94 -2.57
N LYS A 33 20.42 -14.91 -3.43
CA LYS A 33 19.21 -14.93 -4.25
C LYS A 33 17.92 -14.97 -3.43
N TYR A 34 17.95 -15.59 -2.24
CA TYR A 34 16.82 -15.61 -1.31
C TYR A 34 16.53 -14.23 -0.71
N ILE A 35 17.57 -13.42 -0.44
CA ILE A 35 17.42 -12.03 0.02
C ILE A 35 16.76 -11.20 -1.08
N TRP A 36 17.18 -11.37 -2.34
CA TRP A 36 16.54 -10.69 -3.47
C TRP A 36 15.07 -11.08 -3.63
N LYS A 37 14.73 -12.37 -3.54
CA LYS A 37 13.33 -12.82 -3.55
C LYS A 37 12.52 -12.18 -2.42
N GLY A 38 13.10 -12.08 -1.23
CA GLY A 38 12.49 -11.36 -0.10
C GLY A 38 12.27 -9.88 -0.42
N ALA A 39 13.25 -9.18 -0.97
CA ALA A 39 13.12 -7.78 -1.36
C ALA A 39 12.00 -7.59 -2.40
N VAL A 40 11.94 -8.44 -3.43
CA VAL A 40 10.85 -8.44 -4.42
C VAL A 40 9.50 -8.66 -3.73
N LEU A 41 9.40 -9.66 -2.86
CA LEU A 41 8.17 -9.94 -2.10
C LEU A 41 7.72 -8.74 -1.26
N CYS A 42 8.68 -8.06 -0.59
CA CYS A 42 8.41 -6.87 0.22
C CYS A 42 7.75 -5.77 -0.62
N PHE A 43 8.35 -5.41 -1.75
CA PHE A 43 7.83 -4.32 -2.58
C PHE A 43 6.56 -4.70 -3.34
N VAL A 44 6.39 -5.97 -3.74
CA VAL A 44 5.13 -6.45 -4.33
C VAL A 44 3.99 -6.31 -3.34
N LEU A 45 4.15 -6.80 -2.11
CA LEU A 45 3.12 -6.67 -1.07
C LEU A 45 2.83 -5.20 -0.75
N TYR A 46 3.88 -4.39 -0.63
CA TYR A 46 3.76 -2.96 -0.36
C TYR A 46 2.90 -2.25 -1.40
N VAL A 47 3.19 -2.45 -2.69
CA VAL A 47 2.44 -1.84 -3.79
C VAL A 47 1.00 -2.34 -3.83
N ILE A 48 0.77 -3.66 -3.73
CA ILE A 48 -0.59 -4.24 -3.80
C ILE A 48 -1.47 -3.69 -2.69
N ILE A 49 -0.98 -3.66 -1.46
CA ILE A 49 -1.76 -3.19 -0.32
C ILE A 49 -2.02 -1.69 -0.43
N LEU A 50 -1.04 -0.87 -0.85
CA LEU A 50 -1.26 0.56 -1.06
C LEU A 50 -2.28 0.85 -2.16
N VAL A 51 -2.24 0.13 -3.28
CA VAL A 51 -3.25 0.24 -4.34
C VAL A 51 -4.63 -0.12 -3.79
N PHE A 52 -4.75 -1.16 -2.95
CA PHE A 52 -6.01 -1.52 -2.31
C PHE A 52 -6.54 -0.42 -1.37
N VAL A 53 -5.66 0.21 -0.59
CA VAL A 53 -6.03 1.37 0.25
C VAL A 53 -6.55 2.52 -0.62
N GLU A 54 -5.88 2.81 -1.74
CA GLU A 54 -6.27 3.90 -2.62
C GLU A 54 -7.61 3.64 -3.32
N ILE A 55 -7.85 2.39 -3.77
CA ILE A 55 -9.14 1.99 -4.33
C ILE A 55 -10.25 2.13 -3.29
N ARG A 56 -10.04 1.65 -2.06
CA ARG A 56 -11.01 1.81 -0.96
C ARG A 56 -11.30 3.28 -0.69
N TRP A 57 -10.26 4.13 -0.69
CA TRP A 57 -10.43 5.56 -0.50
C TRP A 57 -11.23 6.20 -1.64
N TYR A 58 -10.94 5.83 -2.89
CA TYR A 58 -11.70 6.27 -4.05
C TYR A 58 -13.20 5.97 -3.89
N TYR A 59 -13.56 4.74 -3.51
CA TYR A 59 -14.96 4.37 -3.25
C TYR A 59 -15.60 5.16 -2.11
N ILE A 60 -14.89 5.39 -1.00
CA ILE A 60 -15.41 6.19 0.13
C ILE A 60 -15.64 7.64 -0.31
N SER A 61 -14.69 8.20 -1.08
CA SER A 61 -14.79 9.58 -1.57
C SER A 61 -15.90 9.76 -2.60
N GLU A 62 -16.09 8.78 -3.48
CA GLU A 62 -17.16 8.79 -4.48
C GLU A 62 -18.54 8.62 -3.81
N HIS A 63 -18.63 7.75 -2.81
CA HIS A 63 -19.84 7.59 -2.02
C HIS A 63 -20.19 8.87 -1.25
N ALA A 64 -19.21 9.53 -0.63
CA ALA A 64 -19.43 10.82 0.03
C ALA A 64 -19.88 11.91 -0.96
N ARG A 65 -19.31 11.94 -2.18
CA ARG A 65 -19.72 12.86 -3.25
C ARG A 65 -21.10 12.59 -3.81
N SER A 66 -21.60 11.36 -3.76
CA SER A 66 -22.95 11.04 -4.24
C SER A 66 -24.07 11.74 -3.46
N PHE A 67 -23.78 12.27 -2.27
CA PHE A 67 -24.71 13.06 -1.46
C PHE A 67 -24.69 14.56 -1.78
N ASP A 68 -23.72 15.03 -2.56
CA ASP A 68 -23.66 16.38 -3.11
C ASP A 68 -24.55 16.47 -4.36
N LEU A 69 -25.85 16.70 -4.13
CA LEU A 69 -26.87 16.69 -5.19
C LEU A 69 -26.80 17.92 -6.10
N ASN A 70 -26.27 19.03 -5.58
CA ASN A 70 -26.13 20.28 -6.31
C ASN A 70 -24.73 20.46 -6.95
N ASN A 71 -23.82 19.52 -6.71
CA ASN A 71 -22.48 19.42 -7.29
C ASN A 71 -21.59 20.63 -6.97
N ASN A 72 -21.84 21.30 -5.83
CA ASN A 72 -21.10 22.50 -5.42
C ASN A 72 -19.77 22.17 -4.70
N GLY A 73 -19.47 20.87 -4.51
CA GLY A 73 -18.28 20.36 -3.85
C GLY A 73 -18.47 20.14 -2.34
N PHE A 74 -19.65 20.42 -1.79
CA PHE A 74 -20.00 20.31 -0.38
C PHE A 74 -21.42 19.77 -0.24
N VAL A 75 -21.65 18.97 0.81
CA VAL A 75 -23.02 18.62 1.19
C VAL A 75 -23.63 19.85 1.88
N ASP A 76 -24.63 20.48 1.27
CA ASP A 76 -25.29 21.64 1.85
C ASP A 76 -26.13 21.27 3.09
N LEU A 77 -26.41 22.24 3.97
CA LEU A 77 -27.19 22.01 5.20
C LEU A 77 -28.57 21.37 4.95
N HIS A 78 -29.13 21.51 3.75
CA HIS A 78 -30.39 20.88 3.35
C HIS A 78 -30.23 19.47 2.75
N GLU A 79 -29.02 19.09 2.32
CA GLU A 79 -28.61 17.76 1.86
C GLU A 79 -28.03 16.91 3.00
N TYR A 80 -27.80 17.55 4.15
CA TYR A 80 -27.32 16.92 5.39
C TYR A 80 -28.39 15.98 5.96
N ASN A 81 -28.29 14.71 5.60
CA ASN A 81 -28.98 13.60 6.25
C ASN A 81 -27.99 12.79 7.12
N GLU A 82 -28.49 11.98 8.06
CA GLU A 82 -27.64 11.15 8.95
C GLU A 82 -26.66 10.26 8.18
N GLU A 83 -27.09 9.72 7.02
CA GLU A 83 -26.25 8.92 6.12
C GLU A 83 -25.10 9.74 5.49
N ALA A 84 -25.37 10.99 5.10
CA ALA A 84 -24.35 11.88 4.54
C ALA A 84 -23.31 12.26 5.61
N LEU A 85 -23.76 12.50 6.85
CA LEU A 85 -22.88 12.81 7.99
C LEU A 85 -22.00 11.61 8.35
N ALA A 86 -22.53 10.39 8.29
CA ALA A 86 -21.76 9.16 8.47
C ALA A 86 -20.73 8.94 7.35
N ALA A 87 -21.10 9.18 6.09
CA ALA A 87 -20.20 9.08 4.94
C ALA A 87 -19.06 10.12 4.99
N MET A 88 -19.38 11.38 5.32
CA MET A 88 -18.40 12.44 5.49
C MET A 88 -17.47 12.17 6.68
N ASN A 89 -18.00 11.77 7.84
CA ASN A 89 -17.19 11.45 9.01
C ASN A 89 -16.23 10.28 8.75
N LYS A 90 -16.66 9.29 7.96
CA LYS A 90 -15.82 8.17 7.52
C LYS A 90 -14.70 8.61 6.58
N MET A 91 -14.89 9.68 5.81
CA MET A 91 -13.87 10.29 4.96
C MET A 91 -12.88 11.13 5.81
N THR A 92 -13.34 12.00 6.70
CA THR A 92 -12.47 12.87 7.51
C THR A 92 -11.69 12.13 8.60
N GLN A 93 -12.26 11.07 9.19
CA GLN A 93 -11.60 10.29 10.25
C GLN A 93 -10.74 9.13 9.72
N ASP A 94 -10.55 8.98 8.39
CA ASP A 94 -9.80 7.85 7.83
C ASP A 94 -8.29 8.03 8.04
N THR A 95 -7.88 7.80 9.29
CA THR A 95 -6.50 7.71 9.76
C THR A 95 -5.70 6.69 8.94
N ALA A 96 -6.40 5.68 8.40
CA ALA A 96 -5.81 4.67 7.53
C ALA A 96 -5.18 5.30 6.29
N LYS A 97 -5.74 6.38 5.72
CA LYS A 97 -5.17 7.03 4.52
C LYS A 97 -3.81 7.68 4.82
N ASN A 98 -3.71 8.42 5.92
CA ASN A 98 -2.52 9.20 6.24
C ASN A 98 -1.35 8.32 6.70
N PHE A 99 -1.64 7.22 7.39
CA PHE A 99 -0.62 6.31 7.92
C PHE A 99 -0.42 5.05 7.07
N ALA A 100 -1.21 4.83 6.01
CA ALA A 100 -1.10 3.65 5.14
C ALA A 100 0.32 3.48 4.60
N CYS A 101 0.93 4.54 4.06
CA CYS A 101 2.29 4.49 3.53
C CYS A 101 3.31 3.87 4.52
N VAL A 102 3.28 4.27 5.79
CA VAL A 102 4.22 3.78 6.81
C VAL A 102 3.81 2.40 7.32
N THR A 103 2.53 2.22 7.68
CA THR A 103 2.03 0.97 8.28
C THR A 103 2.10 -0.21 7.31
N VAL A 104 1.76 0.01 6.04
CA VAL A 104 1.89 -1.00 4.97
C VAL A 104 3.35 -1.32 4.69
N GLY A 105 4.24 -0.33 4.77
CA GLY A 105 5.68 -0.54 4.68
C GLY A 105 6.19 -1.47 5.79
N MET A 106 5.82 -1.21 7.04
CA MET A 106 6.18 -2.05 8.17
C MET A 106 5.64 -3.47 8.05
N LEU A 107 4.36 -3.62 7.67
CA LEU A 107 3.73 -4.93 7.49
C LEU A 107 4.42 -5.75 6.39
N SER A 108 4.68 -5.13 5.24
CA SER A 108 5.33 -5.78 4.11
C SER A 108 6.76 -6.20 4.44
N ALA A 109 7.49 -5.35 5.18
CA ALA A 109 8.82 -5.65 5.68
C ALA A 109 8.81 -6.82 6.66
N ALA A 110 7.86 -6.88 7.59
CA ALA A 110 7.74 -7.98 8.54
C ALA A 110 7.49 -9.32 7.84
N ILE A 111 6.57 -9.37 6.87
CA ILE A 111 6.25 -10.58 6.11
C ILE A 111 7.47 -11.03 5.28
N SER A 112 8.11 -10.09 4.58
CA SER A 112 9.30 -10.38 3.79
C SER A 112 10.47 -10.88 4.65
N PHE A 113 10.66 -10.28 5.83
CA PHE A 113 11.68 -10.70 6.78
C PHE A 113 11.45 -12.14 7.27
N SER A 114 10.20 -12.49 7.61
CA SER A 114 9.84 -13.87 7.95
C SER A 114 10.13 -14.84 6.80
N TYR A 115 9.83 -14.47 5.55
CA TYR A 115 10.17 -15.28 4.37
C TYR A 115 11.69 -15.51 4.25
N VAL A 116 12.51 -14.46 4.38
CA VAL A 116 13.97 -14.57 4.32
C VAL A 116 14.53 -15.45 5.44
N LEU A 117 13.98 -15.35 6.65
CA LEU A 117 14.38 -16.21 7.77
C LEU A 117 14.09 -17.69 7.50
N VAL A 118 12.91 -18.01 6.99
CA VAL A 118 12.54 -19.40 6.65
C VAL A 118 13.49 -19.96 5.60
N GLU A 119 13.74 -19.23 4.50
CA GLU A 119 14.68 -19.66 3.45
C GLU A 119 16.10 -19.85 3.98
N PHE A 120 16.57 -18.93 4.83
CA PHE A 120 17.89 -19.04 5.46
C PHE A 120 18.02 -20.32 6.30
N VAL A 121 17.01 -20.60 7.12
CA VAL A 121 16.96 -21.81 7.96
C VAL A 121 16.94 -23.07 7.09
N LEU A 122 16.12 -23.10 6.03
CA LEU A 122 16.04 -24.25 5.10
C LEU A 122 17.38 -24.52 4.40
N ILE A 123 18.08 -23.48 3.95
CA ILE A 123 19.41 -23.62 3.32
C ILE A 123 20.39 -24.23 4.33
N ARG A 124 20.42 -23.72 5.57
CA ARG A 124 21.30 -24.22 6.63
C ARG A 124 21.02 -25.69 6.99
N PHE A 125 19.76 -26.12 7.00
CA PHE A 125 19.42 -27.52 7.24
C PHE A 125 19.83 -28.42 6.08
N LYS A 126 19.66 -27.98 4.83
CA LYS A 126 20.08 -28.75 3.64
C LYS A 126 21.59 -28.95 3.57
N THR A 127 22.40 -27.98 4.00
CA THR A 127 23.87 -28.12 4.01
C THR A 127 24.38 -29.06 5.10
N LYS A 128 23.57 -29.37 6.12
CA LYS A 128 23.93 -30.28 7.22
C LYS A 128 23.54 -31.75 6.98
N LYS A 129 22.73 -32.03 5.96
CA LYS A 129 22.40 -33.40 5.51
C LYS A 129 23.34 -33.81 4.38
#